data_AF-A0A2T5GZA0-F1
#
_entry.id   AF-A0A2T5GZA0-F1
#
_cell.length_a   1.000
_cell.length_b   1.000
_cell.length_c   1.000
_cell.angle_alpha   90.00
_cell.angle_beta   90.00
_cell.angle_gamma   90.00
#
_symmetry.space_group_name_H-M   'P 1'
#
loop_
_entity.id
_entity.type
_entity.pdbx_description
1 polymer ?
#
loop_
_entity_poly.entity_id
_entity_poly.type
_entity_poly.pdbx_seq_one_letter_code
_entity_poly.pdbx_strand_id
1 'polypeptide(L)'
;MTATDPFQDDPDTAPVPRDEGRAFLVGGGVASLAAALFLIRDGDMRGTDITIIDEGTLLGGSLDGGGSAAEGYSLRGGRMLESKYLCTFDLFSSVPTLDGDKTVTKEIFDWNATMKTSSHSRPFSGGQRHVAPEFGLTGHHIRGLERLAITPEAILDRSTIADQFDDAFFKTNFWMMWCTTFAFQPWHSAVEFKRYLLRFAHMVGGFNRLEGIMRTPLNQYDSMVRPLHAWLVARGVQFRMNTTVTDLRLAEEDGITVVRGIRIESGDKVSEIRIDTDDYVMLTLGSMTEGSSLGSMDVVPELHGVGMGGAWKLWERLAKDRPEFGQPAAFTEDVDRSKWVSFTTTLHDAALLTLIRDATGNVPGEGGLITFTESSWLASIVIPSQPHFLGQPDDVAVFWGYGLSVDAIGDFVRKPMGDCTGREIMTEILGHLGLAAKAEAILASAICIPCMMPFITSQFMPRRHGDRPDVIPAGTANLAIIGQYCEMPDDCVFTVEYSVRSAQTAVYGLLGLRRSPPAVYKGVFDPRVLFRAFVALHDLATTGDHGTS
;
A
#
# COMPACT_ATOMS: atom_id res chain seq x y z
N MET A 1 -39.58 -3.77 10.33
CA MET A 1 -38.56 -4.78 10.67
C MET A 1 -37.33 -4.00 11.09
N THR A 2 -37.06 -3.99 12.39
CA THR A 2 -35.94 -3.27 13.01
C THR A 2 -34.62 -3.86 12.53
N ALA A 3 -33.76 -3.01 11.98
CA ALA A 3 -32.40 -3.35 11.59
C ALA A 3 -31.59 -3.66 12.85
N THR A 4 -31.15 -4.91 12.98
CA THR A 4 -30.15 -5.32 13.96
C THR A 4 -28.79 -4.78 13.51
N ASP A 5 -28.15 -4.05 14.42
CA ASP A 5 -26.77 -3.60 14.32
C ASP A 5 -25.83 -4.80 14.13
N PRO A 6 -25.00 -4.86 13.07
CA PRO A 6 -24.05 -5.95 12.85
C PRO A 6 -22.88 -5.96 13.85
N PHE A 7 -22.82 -5.01 14.79
CA PHE A 7 -21.78 -4.91 15.83
C PHE A 7 -22.30 -5.21 17.25
N GLN A 8 -23.40 -5.97 17.40
CA GLN A 8 -23.81 -6.47 18.71
C GLN A 8 -22.72 -7.41 19.27
N ASP A 9 -22.22 -7.07 20.47
CA ASP A 9 -21.27 -7.86 21.24
C ASP A 9 -21.69 -9.33 21.31
N ASP A 10 -20.82 -10.22 20.83
CA ASP A 10 -20.98 -11.66 20.96
C ASP A 10 -20.87 -12.05 22.45
N PRO A 11 -21.93 -12.63 23.05
CA PRO A 11 -21.96 -12.95 24.47
C PRO A 11 -21.02 -14.11 24.88
N ASP A 12 -20.23 -14.68 23.98
CA ASP A 12 -19.25 -15.75 24.27
C ASP A 12 -17.78 -15.25 24.37
N THR A 13 -17.57 -13.95 24.60
CA THR A 13 -16.26 -13.32 24.86
C THR A 13 -15.82 -13.49 26.32
N ALA A 14 -15.73 -14.72 26.81
CA ALA A 14 -15.05 -14.97 28.08
C ALA A 14 -13.58 -14.49 27.98
N PRO A 15 -13.08 -13.66 28.91
CA PRO A 15 -11.67 -13.27 28.93
C PRO A 15 -10.80 -14.53 29.01
N VAL A 16 -9.90 -14.69 28.04
CA VAL A 16 -8.84 -15.70 28.14
C VAL A 16 -7.96 -15.30 29.34
N PRO A 17 -7.51 -16.24 30.19
CA PRO A 17 -6.63 -15.91 31.30
C PRO A 17 -5.43 -15.10 30.83
N ARG A 18 -5.11 -14.05 31.58
CA ARG A 18 -4.03 -13.11 31.31
C ARG A 18 -2.67 -13.83 31.24
N ASP A 19 -2.02 -13.79 30.08
CA ASP A 19 -0.60 -14.11 29.98
C ASP A 19 0.22 -12.96 30.57
N GLU A 20 1.19 -13.28 31.45
CA GLU A 20 2.16 -12.30 31.97
C GLU A 20 3.26 -11.97 30.94
N GLY A 21 3.17 -12.56 29.75
CA GLY A 21 4.10 -12.42 28.64
C GLY A 21 4.19 -11.02 28.05
N ARG A 22 5.34 -10.71 27.46
CA ARG A 22 5.60 -9.46 26.72
C ARG A 22 5.47 -9.71 25.23
N ALA A 23 5.20 -8.66 24.46
CA ALA A 23 5.24 -8.74 22.99
C ALA A 23 6.31 -7.83 22.41
N PHE A 24 7.11 -8.37 21.49
CA PHE A 24 8.13 -7.65 20.74
C PHE A 24 7.76 -7.64 19.26
N LEU A 25 7.54 -6.44 18.71
CA LEU A 25 7.15 -6.26 17.32
C LEU A 25 8.27 -5.58 16.55
N VAL A 26 8.72 -6.22 15.47
CA VAL A 26 9.85 -5.77 14.66
C VAL A 26 9.35 -5.06 13.41
N GLY A 27 9.78 -3.82 13.25
CA GLY A 27 9.31 -2.86 12.26
C GLY A 27 8.21 -1.95 12.83
N GLY A 28 8.30 -0.66 12.56
CA GLY A 28 7.40 0.41 13.00
C GLY A 28 6.30 0.75 11.99
N GLY A 29 6.05 -0.16 11.04
CA GLY A 29 4.99 -0.03 10.04
C GLY A 29 3.58 -0.34 10.59
N VAL A 30 2.58 -0.15 9.73
CA VAL A 30 1.16 -0.34 10.10
C VAL A 30 0.84 -1.76 10.61
N ALA A 31 1.55 -2.79 10.16
CA ALA A 31 1.35 -4.16 10.63
C ALA A 31 1.63 -4.28 12.14
N SER A 32 2.81 -3.85 12.60
CA SER A 32 3.16 -3.87 14.02
C SER A 32 2.30 -2.92 14.86
N LEU A 33 1.99 -1.73 14.34
CA LEU A 33 1.11 -0.80 15.05
C LEU A 33 -0.31 -1.40 15.24
N ALA A 34 -0.82 -2.10 14.23
CA ALA A 34 -2.11 -2.80 14.31
C ALA A 34 -2.05 -3.98 15.29
N ALA A 35 -0.99 -4.80 15.23
CA ALA A 35 -0.80 -5.91 16.14
C ALA A 35 -0.73 -5.45 17.61
N ALA A 36 -0.01 -4.37 17.90
CA ALA A 36 0.03 -3.77 19.23
C ALA A 36 -1.36 -3.33 19.73
N LEU A 37 -2.20 -2.78 18.85
CA LEU A 37 -3.57 -2.43 19.21
C LEU A 37 -4.42 -3.68 19.50
N PHE A 38 -4.38 -4.71 18.64
CA PHE A 38 -5.14 -5.94 18.86
C PHE A 38 -4.67 -6.69 20.12
N LEU A 39 -3.37 -6.70 20.43
CA LEU A 39 -2.84 -7.24 21.69
C LEU A 39 -3.48 -6.56 22.90
N ILE A 40 -3.66 -5.23 22.87
CA ILE A 40 -4.30 -4.49 23.96
C ILE A 40 -5.81 -4.70 23.96
N ARG A 41 -6.47 -4.47 22.83
CA ARG A 41 -7.93 -4.41 22.73
C ARG A 41 -8.57 -5.79 22.86
N ASP A 42 -8.02 -6.78 22.17
CA ASP A 42 -8.63 -8.11 22.05
C ASP A 42 -7.88 -9.16 22.88
N GLY A 43 -6.58 -8.94 23.12
CA GLY A 43 -5.72 -9.82 23.92
C GLY A 43 -5.60 -9.45 25.41
N ASP A 44 -6.20 -8.34 25.85
CA ASP A 44 -6.11 -7.80 27.22
C ASP A 44 -4.67 -7.63 27.74
N MET A 45 -3.71 -7.44 26.83
CA MET A 45 -2.31 -7.24 27.19
C MET A 45 -2.08 -5.79 27.60
N ARG A 46 -1.26 -5.54 28.64
CA ARG A 46 -0.92 -4.16 29.02
C ARG A 46 -0.01 -3.56 27.95
N GLY A 47 -0.26 -2.32 27.57
CA GLY A 47 0.62 -1.62 26.62
C GLY A 47 2.06 -1.54 27.12
N THR A 48 2.30 -1.46 28.44
CA THR A 48 3.66 -1.48 29.02
C THR A 48 4.44 -2.76 28.75
N ASP A 49 3.77 -3.86 28.41
CA ASP A 49 4.38 -5.14 28.08
C ASP A 49 4.62 -5.29 26.56
N ILE A 50 4.30 -4.25 25.77
CA ILE A 50 4.49 -4.21 24.32
C ILE A 50 5.68 -3.33 23.98
N THR A 51 6.61 -3.84 23.18
CA THR A 51 7.72 -3.07 22.61
C THR A 51 7.73 -3.18 21.09
N ILE A 52 7.65 -2.04 20.40
CA ILE A 52 7.89 -1.92 18.96
C ILE A 52 9.34 -1.49 18.74
N ILE A 53 10.07 -2.22 17.91
CA ILE A 53 11.48 -2.00 17.58
C ILE A 53 11.58 -1.62 16.11
N ASP A 54 12.16 -0.47 15.79
CA ASP A 54 12.27 0.02 14.43
C ASP A 54 13.65 0.63 14.16
N GLU A 55 14.19 0.38 12.96
CA GLU A 55 15.48 0.93 12.54
C GLU A 55 15.42 2.42 12.19
N GLY A 56 14.25 2.91 11.80
CA GLY A 56 14.02 4.27 11.38
C GLY A 56 13.93 5.26 12.54
N THR A 57 13.89 6.54 12.17
CA THR A 57 13.66 7.66 13.09
C THR A 57 12.16 7.97 13.26
N LEU A 58 11.33 7.53 12.31
CA LEU A 58 9.90 7.79 12.25
C LEU A 58 9.14 6.49 12.01
N LEU A 59 8.01 6.35 12.70
CA LEU A 59 7.07 5.24 12.51
C LEU A 59 6.30 5.38 11.18
N GLY A 60 5.52 4.36 10.85
CA GLY A 60 4.61 4.33 9.70
C GLY A 60 5.09 3.44 8.56
N GLY A 61 6.40 3.19 8.47
CA GLY A 61 6.99 2.42 7.36
C GLY A 61 6.52 3.01 6.02
N SER A 62 5.94 2.19 5.15
CA SER A 62 5.42 2.62 3.84
C SER A 62 4.16 3.52 3.88
N LEU A 63 3.66 3.90 5.05
CA LEU A 63 2.62 4.93 5.25
C LEU A 63 3.23 6.25 5.71
N ASP A 64 4.39 6.61 5.15
CA ASP A 64 5.11 7.83 5.44
C ASP A 64 4.48 9.08 4.82
N GLY A 65 4.83 10.21 5.43
CA GLY A 65 4.56 11.55 4.96
C GLY A 65 5.38 12.50 5.81
N GLY A 66 6.15 13.39 5.18
CA GLY A 66 7.00 14.32 5.91
C GLY A 66 7.46 15.50 5.06
N GLY A 67 8.45 16.22 5.58
CA GLY A 67 8.94 17.46 4.98
C GLY A 67 8.17 18.68 5.45
N SER A 68 8.38 19.80 4.75
CA SER A 68 7.80 21.09 5.09
C SER A 68 7.54 21.92 3.84
N ALA A 69 6.76 23.00 3.96
CA ALA A 69 6.61 23.94 2.86
C ALA A 69 7.95 24.52 2.38
N ALA A 70 8.90 24.78 3.28
CA ALA A 70 10.18 25.41 2.93
C ALA A 70 11.17 24.46 2.25
N GLU A 71 11.22 23.20 2.67
CA GLU A 71 12.17 22.20 2.16
C GLU A 71 11.55 21.29 1.09
N GLY A 72 10.23 21.33 0.95
CA GLY A 72 9.43 20.41 0.15
C GLY A 72 8.86 19.28 1.01
N TYR A 73 7.60 18.93 0.72
CA TYR A 73 6.97 17.73 1.26
C TYR A 73 7.39 16.49 0.48
N SER A 74 7.35 15.33 1.13
CA SER A 74 7.63 14.03 0.52
C SER A 74 6.69 12.96 1.06
N LEU A 75 6.20 12.13 0.14
CA LEU A 75 5.56 10.85 0.42
C LEU A 75 6.02 9.81 -0.61
N ARG A 76 6.35 8.60 -0.17
CA ARG A 76 6.76 7.52 -1.08
C ARG A 76 5.62 7.03 -1.97
N GLY A 77 4.39 7.04 -1.47
CA GLY A 77 3.22 6.73 -2.30
C GLY A 77 1.88 7.04 -1.65
N GLY A 78 0.91 7.43 -2.48
CA GLY A 78 -0.47 7.58 -2.04
C GLY A 78 -1.13 6.20 -1.82
N ARG A 79 -2.03 6.11 -0.84
CA ARG A 79 -2.83 4.90 -0.62
C ARG A 79 -4.29 5.10 -0.99
N MET A 80 -4.88 4.03 -1.48
CA MET A 80 -6.32 3.91 -1.74
C MET A 80 -6.92 2.99 -0.69
N LEU A 81 -8.06 3.39 -0.16
CA LEU A 81 -8.89 2.53 0.68
C LEU A 81 -10.16 2.18 -0.10
N GLU A 82 -10.89 1.15 0.33
CA GLU A 82 -12.22 0.86 -0.17
C GLU A 82 -13.07 0.27 0.95
N SER A 83 -14.39 0.39 0.85
CA SER A 83 -15.34 0.09 1.93
C SER A 83 -15.26 -1.33 2.50
N LYS A 84 -14.63 -2.29 1.80
CA LYS A 84 -14.44 -3.68 2.24
C LYS A 84 -13.04 -3.95 2.81
N TYR A 85 -12.28 -2.92 3.20
CA TYR A 85 -11.11 -3.07 4.07
C TYR A 85 -11.57 -3.27 5.52
N LEU A 86 -12.22 -4.42 5.76
CA LEU A 86 -12.97 -4.71 6.98
C LEU A 86 -12.06 -4.75 8.21
N CYS A 87 -10.88 -5.36 8.12
CA CYS A 87 -9.94 -5.40 9.24
C CYS A 87 -9.38 -4.01 9.54
N THR A 88 -9.09 -3.23 8.49
CA THR A 88 -8.61 -1.85 8.63
C THR A 88 -9.64 -0.97 9.34
N PHE A 89 -10.90 -1.00 8.91
CA PHE A 89 -11.93 -0.18 9.54
C PHE A 89 -12.35 -0.70 10.93
N ASP A 90 -12.25 -2.00 11.18
CA ASP A 90 -12.38 -2.56 12.53
C ASP A 90 -11.29 -2.03 13.47
N LEU A 91 -10.02 -2.05 13.05
CA LEU A 91 -8.90 -1.50 13.81
C LEU A 91 -9.12 -0.02 14.16
N PHE A 92 -9.36 0.81 13.14
CA PHE A 92 -9.49 2.26 13.30
C PHE A 92 -10.83 2.71 13.89
N SER A 93 -11.78 1.79 14.12
CA SER A 93 -13.00 2.07 14.90
C SER A 93 -12.70 2.31 16.37
N SER A 94 -11.55 1.83 16.86
CA SER A 94 -11.10 1.98 18.25
C SER A 94 -10.12 3.15 18.46
N VAL A 95 -9.69 3.79 17.37
CA VAL A 95 -8.66 4.84 17.38
C VAL A 95 -9.33 6.20 17.16
N PRO A 96 -9.25 7.14 18.13
CA PRO A 96 -9.73 8.49 17.94
C PRO A 96 -8.83 9.26 16.98
N THR A 97 -9.37 10.26 16.29
CA THR A 97 -8.61 11.29 15.56
C THR A 97 -7.70 12.06 16.53
N LEU A 98 -6.71 12.79 16.00
CA LEU A 98 -5.75 13.53 16.84
C LEU A 98 -6.40 14.61 17.72
N ASP A 99 -7.53 15.17 17.29
CA ASP A 99 -8.35 16.11 18.07
C ASP A 99 -9.30 15.42 19.07
N GLY A 100 -9.54 14.12 18.91
CA GLY A 100 -10.42 13.32 19.77
C GLY A 100 -11.90 13.37 19.42
N ASP A 101 -12.32 14.07 18.36
CA ASP A 101 -13.73 14.34 18.07
C ASP A 101 -14.51 13.12 17.58
N LYS A 102 -13.82 12.19 16.90
CA LYS A 102 -14.42 10.97 16.34
C LYS A 102 -13.36 9.89 16.18
N THR A 103 -13.77 8.70 15.74
CA THR A 103 -12.82 7.64 15.38
C THR A 103 -12.27 7.88 13.98
N VAL A 104 -11.05 7.41 13.71
CA VAL A 104 -10.43 7.50 12.38
C VAL A 104 -11.30 6.83 11.32
N THR A 105 -11.92 5.68 11.64
CA THR A 105 -12.89 5.05 10.74
C THR A 105 -14.04 5.99 10.43
N LYS A 106 -14.67 6.61 11.45
CA LYS A 106 -15.78 7.54 11.23
C LYS A 106 -15.35 8.76 10.42
N GLU A 107 -14.17 9.32 10.68
CA GLU A 107 -13.63 10.44 9.89
C GLU A 107 -13.51 10.09 8.42
N ILE A 108 -12.93 8.93 8.09
CA ILE A 108 -12.77 8.47 6.72
C ILE A 108 -14.13 8.26 6.05
N PHE A 109 -15.10 7.63 6.72
CA PHE A 109 -16.44 7.44 6.15
C PHE A 109 -17.19 8.76 5.96
N ASP A 110 -17.14 9.67 6.93
CA ASP A 110 -17.77 10.99 6.83
C ASP A 110 -17.15 11.79 5.67
N TRP A 111 -15.81 11.79 5.54
CA TRP A 111 -15.10 12.45 4.46
C TRP A 111 -15.50 11.92 3.08
N ASN A 112 -15.58 10.60 2.92
CA ASN A 112 -15.96 9.99 1.65
C ASN A 112 -17.49 10.00 1.43
N ALA A 113 -18.30 10.45 2.39
CA ALA A 113 -19.70 10.75 2.17
C ALA A 113 -19.87 12.09 1.44
N THR A 114 -18.97 13.06 1.67
CA THR A 114 -18.98 14.39 1.05
C THR A 114 -18.06 14.48 -0.17
N MET A 115 -16.83 13.99 -0.06
CA MET A 115 -15.82 13.98 -1.13
C MET A 115 -15.90 12.65 -1.87
N LYS A 116 -16.69 12.60 -2.95
CA LYS A 116 -16.85 11.40 -3.77
C LYS A 116 -15.76 11.33 -4.85
N THR A 117 -14.98 10.26 -4.83
CA THR A 117 -14.04 9.98 -5.92
C THR A 117 -14.81 9.66 -7.21
N SER A 118 -14.60 10.46 -8.26
CA SER A 118 -15.04 10.17 -9.62
C SER A 118 -14.14 10.92 -10.60
N SER A 119 -13.32 10.18 -11.35
CA SER A 119 -12.36 10.75 -12.29
C SER A 119 -13.05 11.22 -13.57
N HIS A 120 -12.77 12.46 -13.95
CA HIS A 120 -13.15 13.07 -15.23
C HIS A 120 -11.99 13.10 -16.23
N SER A 121 -10.81 12.63 -15.82
CA SER A 121 -9.59 12.70 -16.62
C SER A 121 -8.66 11.54 -16.29
N ARG A 122 -9.20 10.31 -16.33
CA ARG A 122 -8.46 9.12 -15.94
C ARG A 122 -7.29 8.85 -16.90
N PRO A 123 -7.51 8.81 -18.22
CA PRO A 123 -6.48 9.09 -19.23
C PRO A 123 -6.40 10.57 -19.59
N PHE A 124 -5.18 11.02 -19.90
CA PHE A 124 -4.87 12.35 -20.41
C PHE A 124 -3.84 12.22 -21.54
N SER A 125 -4.10 12.84 -22.69
CA SER A 125 -3.21 12.76 -23.85
C SER A 125 -3.35 14.00 -24.74
N GLY A 126 -2.27 14.42 -25.41
CA GLY A 126 -2.29 15.61 -26.27
C GLY A 126 -2.78 16.90 -25.58
N GLY A 127 -2.61 17.04 -24.26
CA GLY A 127 -3.14 18.19 -23.50
C GLY A 127 -4.66 18.13 -23.23
N GLN A 128 -5.32 16.99 -23.46
CA GLN A 128 -6.77 16.83 -23.34
C GLN A 128 -7.13 15.69 -22.39
N ARG A 129 -8.23 15.89 -21.64
CA ARG A 129 -8.83 14.87 -20.77
C ARG A 129 -9.69 13.88 -21.56
N HIS A 130 -9.70 12.63 -21.11
CA HIS A 130 -10.63 11.61 -21.56
C HIS A 130 -11.52 11.18 -20.38
N VAL A 131 -12.84 11.27 -20.57
CA VAL A 131 -13.82 10.98 -19.52
C VAL A 131 -14.30 9.55 -19.69
N ALA A 132 -14.20 8.74 -18.63
CA ALA A 132 -14.78 7.39 -18.54
C ALA A 132 -14.52 6.52 -19.80
N PRO A 133 -13.25 6.23 -20.13
CA PRO A 133 -12.95 5.42 -21.30
C PRO A 133 -13.61 4.04 -21.19
N GLU A 134 -14.06 3.53 -22.33
CA GLU A 134 -14.37 2.11 -22.50
C GLU A 134 -13.15 1.26 -22.15
N PHE A 135 -13.36 0.05 -21.63
CA PHE A 135 -12.29 -0.88 -21.32
C PHE A 135 -11.56 -1.37 -22.56
N GLY A 136 -12.27 -1.52 -23.68
CA GLY A 136 -11.67 -1.94 -24.95
C GLY A 136 -11.21 -3.40 -24.93
N LEU A 137 -11.87 -4.25 -24.14
CA LEU A 137 -11.58 -5.67 -24.08
C LEU A 137 -12.28 -6.41 -25.23
N THR A 138 -11.54 -7.29 -25.91
CA THR A 138 -12.17 -8.20 -26.88
C THR A 138 -12.79 -9.39 -26.16
N GLY A 139 -13.70 -10.11 -26.83
CA GLY A 139 -14.21 -11.38 -26.28
C GLY A 139 -13.11 -12.42 -26.02
N HIS A 140 -11.96 -12.33 -26.70
CA HIS A 140 -10.78 -13.15 -26.38
C HIS A 140 -10.16 -12.75 -25.03
N HIS A 141 -9.97 -11.45 -24.80
CA HIS A 141 -9.41 -10.93 -23.55
C HIS A 141 -10.30 -11.27 -22.35
N ILE A 142 -11.62 -11.09 -22.47
CA ILE A 142 -12.59 -11.36 -21.40
C ILE A 142 -12.55 -12.84 -20.99
N ARG A 143 -12.56 -13.76 -21.97
CA ARG A 143 -12.38 -15.20 -21.69
C ARG A 143 -11.05 -15.51 -21.02
N GLY A 144 -9.99 -14.74 -21.33
CA GLY A 144 -8.70 -14.84 -20.64
C GLY A 144 -8.80 -14.46 -19.17
N LEU A 145 -9.47 -13.34 -18.85
CA LEU A 145 -9.73 -12.90 -17.47
C LEU A 145 -10.57 -13.93 -16.69
N GLU A 146 -11.64 -14.45 -17.31
CA GLU A 146 -12.51 -15.47 -16.72
C GLU A 146 -11.74 -16.79 -16.47
N ARG A 147 -10.95 -17.24 -17.46
CA ARG A 147 -10.07 -18.41 -17.31
C ARG A 147 -9.12 -18.22 -16.13
N LEU A 148 -8.47 -17.06 -16.05
CA LEU A 148 -7.54 -16.77 -14.95
C LEU A 148 -8.24 -16.80 -13.59
N ALA A 149 -9.43 -16.19 -13.49
CA ALA A 149 -10.23 -16.13 -12.26
C ALA A 149 -10.56 -17.53 -11.71
N ILE A 150 -10.81 -18.53 -12.56
CA ILE A 150 -11.13 -19.91 -12.15
C ILE A 150 -9.91 -20.84 -12.04
N THR A 151 -8.76 -20.46 -12.60
CA THR A 151 -7.56 -21.32 -12.63
C THR A 151 -6.96 -21.45 -11.22
N PRO A 152 -6.79 -22.66 -10.65
CA PRO A 152 -6.14 -22.83 -9.34
C PRO A 152 -4.77 -22.16 -9.25
N GLU A 153 -4.44 -21.53 -8.11
CA GLU A 153 -3.17 -20.80 -7.95
C GLU A 153 -1.94 -21.71 -8.13
N ALA A 154 -2.04 -22.97 -7.71
CA ALA A 154 -0.98 -23.96 -7.88
C ALA A 154 -0.64 -24.27 -9.36
N ILE A 155 -1.58 -24.06 -10.29
CA ILE A 155 -1.32 -24.22 -11.73
C ILE A 155 -0.62 -22.98 -12.30
N LEU A 156 -0.92 -21.79 -11.75
CA LEU A 156 -0.29 -20.55 -12.18
C LEU A 156 1.17 -20.49 -11.74
N ASP A 157 1.51 -21.00 -10.55
CA ASP A 157 2.89 -21.03 -10.02
C ASP A 157 3.64 -19.71 -10.28
N ARG A 158 4.86 -19.74 -10.84
CA ARG A 158 5.64 -18.53 -11.21
C ARG A 158 5.27 -17.92 -12.55
N SER A 159 4.11 -18.23 -13.12
CA SER A 159 3.69 -17.59 -14.37
C SER A 159 3.44 -16.10 -14.16
N THR A 160 3.73 -15.35 -15.20
CA THR A 160 3.55 -13.89 -15.28
C THR A 160 2.20 -13.55 -15.90
N ILE A 161 1.76 -12.29 -15.77
CA ILE A 161 0.57 -11.81 -16.49
C ILE A 161 0.77 -11.93 -18.00
N ALA A 162 1.98 -11.65 -18.51
CA ALA A 162 2.35 -11.79 -19.91
C ALA A 162 2.22 -13.23 -20.43
N ASP A 163 2.37 -14.24 -19.58
CA ASP A 163 2.14 -15.64 -19.98
C ASP A 163 0.65 -15.95 -20.18
N GLN A 164 -0.25 -15.11 -19.66
CA GLN A 164 -1.69 -15.37 -19.64
C GLN A 164 -2.46 -14.66 -20.77
N PHE A 165 -1.90 -13.60 -21.36
CA PHE A 165 -2.55 -12.72 -22.33
C PHE A 165 -1.65 -12.42 -23.52
N ASP A 166 -2.27 -12.04 -24.64
CA ASP A 166 -1.54 -11.60 -25.83
C ASP A 166 -1.12 -10.12 -25.74
N ASP A 167 -0.24 -9.69 -26.66
CA ASP A 167 0.24 -8.30 -26.74
C ASP A 167 -0.90 -7.28 -26.91
N ALA A 168 -2.03 -7.70 -27.47
CA ALA A 168 -3.19 -6.83 -27.69
C ALA A 168 -3.89 -6.46 -26.38
N PHE A 169 -3.94 -7.37 -25.41
CA PHE A 169 -4.46 -7.09 -24.07
C PHE A 169 -3.73 -5.92 -23.39
N PHE A 170 -2.41 -5.87 -23.49
CA PHE A 170 -1.57 -4.83 -22.87
C PHE A 170 -1.70 -3.44 -23.52
N LYS A 171 -2.44 -3.33 -24.63
CA LYS A 171 -2.75 -2.07 -25.32
C LYS A 171 -4.17 -1.58 -25.03
N THR A 172 -4.93 -2.28 -24.20
CA THR A 172 -6.31 -1.91 -23.84
C THR A 172 -6.33 -0.82 -22.78
N ASN A 173 -7.42 -0.04 -22.75
CA ASN A 173 -7.68 0.91 -21.67
C ASN A 173 -7.85 0.19 -20.33
N PHE A 174 -8.42 -1.02 -20.32
CA PHE A 174 -8.48 -1.85 -19.13
C PHE A 174 -7.09 -2.06 -18.52
N TRP A 175 -6.13 -2.54 -19.30
CA TRP A 175 -4.78 -2.77 -18.80
C TRP A 175 -4.12 -1.48 -18.34
N MET A 176 -4.20 -0.40 -19.14
CA MET A 176 -3.64 0.91 -18.76
C MET A 176 -4.20 1.39 -17.42
N MET A 177 -5.52 1.32 -17.22
CA MET A 177 -6.13 1.73 -15.96
C MET A 177 -5.76 0.79 -14.82
N TRP A 178 -5.67 -0.51 -15.07
CA TRP A 178 -5.31 -1.51 -14.06
C TRP A 178 -3.87 -1.35 -13.59
N CYS A 179 -2.92 -1.31 -14.53
CA CYS A 179 -1.49 -1.23 -14.24
C CYS A 179 -1.15 0.07 -13.52
N THR A 180 -1.77 1.20 -13.88
CA THR A 180 -1.54 2.48 -13.20
C THR A 180 -2.31 2.61 -11.88
N THR A 181 -3.42 1.91 -11.69
CA THR A 181 -4.10 1.94 -10.38
C THR A 181 -3.31 1.14 -9.34
N PHE A 182 -2.77 -0.01 -9.75
CA PHE A 182 -2.19 -0.98 -8.81
C PHE A 182 -0.69 -1.20 -8.98
N ALA A 183 -0.02 -0.45 -9.86
CA ALA A 183 1.40 -0.60 -10.20
C ALA A 183 1.78 -2.01 -10.72
N PHE A 184 0.86 -2.68 -11.42
CA PHE A 184 1.18 -3.96 -12.07
C PHE A 184 2.04 -3.76 -13.32
N GLN A 185 2.89 -4.74 -13.59
CA GLN A 185 3.69 -4.85 -14.82
C GLN A 185 3.40 -6.19 -15.50
N PRO A 186 3.61 -6.32 -16.82
CA PRO A 186 3.35 -7.58 -17.52
C PRO A 186 4.13 -8.78 -16.95
N TRP A 187 5.32 -8.55 -16.39
CA TRP A 187 6.17 -9.59 -15.77
C TRP A 187 5.80 -9.93 -14.32
N HIS A 188 4.84 -9.24 -13.71
CA HIS A 188 4.39 -9.57 -12.35
C HIS A 188 3.58 -10.87 -12.32
N SER A 189 3.42 -11.41 -11.11
CA SER A 189 2.72 -12.66 -10.81
C SER A 189 1.28 -12.69 -11.33
N ALA A 190 0.97 -13.73 -12.11
CA ALA A 190 -0.41 -14.03 -12.50
C ALA A 190 -1.30 -14.37 -11.30
N VAL A 191 -0.73 -14.92 -10.22
CA VAL A 191 -1.45 -15.24 -8.98
C VAL A 191 -1.93 -13.95 -8.30
N GLU A 192 -1.07 -12.94 -8.17
CA GLU A 192 -1.47 -11.67 -7.56
C GLU A 192 -2.48 -10.93 -8.45
N PHE A 193 -2.29 -10.92 -9.78
CA PHE A 193 -3.27 -10.34 -10.70
C PHE A 193 -4.64 -11.03 -10.59
N LYS A 194 -4.66 -12.38 -10.53
CA LYS A 194 -5.88 -13.15 -10.25
C LYS A 194 -6.54 -12.73 -8.95
N ARG A 195 -5.78 -12.64 -7.85
CA ARG A 195 -6.32 -12.26 -6.54
C ARG A 195 -6.98 -10.89 -6.60
N TYR A 196 -6.38 -9.90 -7.28
CA TYR A 196 -6.98 -8.58 -7.46
C TYR A 196 -8.29 -8.63 -8.26
N LEU A 197 -8.34 -9.39 -9.36
CA LEU A 197 -9.59 -9.57 -10.15
C LEU A 197 -10.73 -10.10 -9.28
N LEU A 198 -10.44 -11.07 -8.40
CA LEU A 198 -11.43 -11.66 -7.50
C LEU A 198 -11.78 -10.74 -6.34
N ARG A 199 -10.78 -10.15 -5.69
CA ARG A 199 -10.90 -9.32 -4.48
C ARG A 199 -11.67 -8.02 -4.74
N PHE A 200 -11.57 -7.49 -5.96
CA PHE A 200 -12.13 -6.19 -6.34
C PHE A 200 -13.22 -6.31 -7.43
N ALA A 201 -13.79 -7.49 -7.65
CA ALA A 201 -14.86 -7.71 -8.62
C ALA A 201 -16.06 -6.75 -8.44
N HIS A 202 -16.35 -6.34 -7.19
CA HIS A 202 -17.42 -5.38 -6.89
C HIS A 202 -17.12 -3.93 -7.30
N MET A 203 -15.88 -3.61 -7.64
CA MET A 203 -15.46 -2.26 -8.05
C MET A 203 -15.33 -2.11 -9.57
N VAL A 204 -15.36 -3.21 -10.33
CA VAL A 204 -15.13 -3.20 -11.79
C VAL A 204 -16.10 -2.25 -12.51
N GLY A 205 -17.37 -2.18 -12.07
CA GLY A 205 -18.40 -1.37 -12.72
C GLY A 205 -18.14 0.13 -12.77
N GLY A 206 -17.36 0.68 -11.84
CA GLY A 206 -17.01 2.10 -11.78
C GLY A 206 -15.51 2.37 -11.93
N PHE A 207 -14.75 1.35 -12.35
CA PHE A 207 -13.29 1.39 -12.35
C PHE A 207 -12.72 2.43 -13.32
N ASN A 208 -13.39 2.68 -14.45
CA ASN A 208 -13.01 3.71 -15.41
C ASN A 208 -13.09 5.15 -14.86
N ARG A 209 -13.76 5.32 -13.71
CA ARG A 209 -13.85 6.58 -12.95
C ARG A 209 -13.23 6.47 -11.55
N LEU A 210 -12.63 5.35 -11.18
CA LEU A 210 -12.14 5.07 -9.81
C LEU A 210 -13.24 5.20 -8.74
N GLU A 211 -14.49 4.94 -9.09
CA GLU A 211 -15.60 5.01 -8.15
C GLU A 211 -15.46 3.93 -7.08
N GLY A 212 -15.89 4.26 -5.85
CA GLY A 212 -15.78 3.37 -4.69
C GLY A 212 -14.42 3.44 -3.97
N ILE A 213 -13.41 4.07 -4.57
CA ILE A 213 -12.15 4.38 -3.88
C ILE A 213 -12.40 5.44 -2.81
N MET A 214 -11.93 5.14 -1.60
CA MET A 214 -11.98 5.99 -0.43
C MET A 214 -10.60 6.61 -0.14
N ARG A 215 -10.61 7.84 0.39
CA ARG A 215 -9.41 8.59 0.78
C ARG A 215 -9.46 9.01 2.25
N THR A 216 -8.30 9.20 2.85
CA THR A 216 -8.17 9.91 4.12
C THR A 216 -8.22 11.43 3.89
N PRO A 217 -8.63 12.26 4.89
CA PRO A 217 -8.63 13.71 4.75
C PRO A 217 -7.23 14.30 4.47
N LEU A 218 -6.21 13.77 5.14
CA LEU A 218 -4.80 14.10 4.92
C LEU A 218 -4.07 12.87 4.33
N ASN A 219 -2.76 12.95 4.21
CA ASN A 219 -1.92 11.78 3.94
C ASN A 219 -2.10 10.68 5.02
N GLN A 220 -1.72 9.45 4.70
CA GLN A 220 -1.97 8.31 5.61
C GLN A 220 -1.10 8.37 6.88
N TYR A 221 0.04 9.04 6.85
CA TYR A 221 0.83 9.24 8.07
C TYR A 221 0.04 10.09 9.08
N ASP A 222 -0.50 11.23 8.64
CA ASP A 222 -1.25 12.14 9.50
C ASP A 222 -2.63 11.61 9.90
N SER A 223 -3.37 11.00 8.96
CA SER A 223 -4.73 10.53 9.23
C SER A 223 -4.82 9.13 9.84
N MET A 224 -3.76 8.32 9.82
CA MET A 224 -3.81 6.94 10.32
C MET A 224 -2.68 6.62 11.29
N VAL A 225 -1.42 6.82 10.87
CA VAL A 225 -0.25 6.42 11.68
C VAL A 225 -0.16 7.24 12.97
N ARG A 226 -0.26 8.56 12.88
CA ARG A 226 -0.17 9.45 14.04
C ARG A 226 -1.28 9.22 15.08
N PRO A 227 -2.57 9.13 14.70
CA PRO A 227 -3.64 8.76 15.62
C PRO A 227 -3.39 7.41 16.32
N LEU A 228 -2.99 6.39 15.56
CA LEU A 228 -2.72 5.05 16.10
C LEU A 228 -1.52 5.08 17.06
N HIS A 229 -0.44 5.77 16.69
CA HIS A 229 0.72 5.97 17.55
C HIS A 229 0.34 6.68 18.86
N ALA A 230 -0.43 7.77 18.79
CA ALA A 230 -0.89 8.50 19.98
C ALA A 230 -1.74 7.60 20.90
N TRP A 231 -2.62 6.77 20.33
CA TRP A 231 -3.44 5.81 21.06
C TRP A 231 -2.61 4.75 21.80
N LEU A 232 -1.54 4.26 21.16
CA LEU A 232 -0.62 3.27 21.72
C LEU A 232 0.27 3.87 22.83
N VAL A 233 0.81 5.08 22.62
CA VAL A 233 1.60 5.80 23.64
C VAL A 233 0.76 6.07 24.88
N ALA A 234 -0.50 6.50 24.72
CA ALA A 234 -1.42 6.73 25.84
C ALA A 234 -1.69 5.45 26.68
N ARG A 235 -1.39 4.26 26.14
CA ARG A 235 -1.54 2.96 26.81
C ARG A 235 -0.21 2.37 27.30
N GLY A 236 0.88 3.11 27.15
CA GLY A 236 2.20 2.74 27.67
C GLY A 236 3.02 1.84 26.74
N VAL A 237 2.63 1.68 25.47
CA VAL A 237 3.44 0.95 24.48
C VAL A 237 4.82 1.59 24.36
N GLN A 238 5.86 0.75 24.38
CA GLN A 238 7.24 1.19 24.29
C GLN A 238 7.71 1.18 22.84
N PHE A 239 8.45 2.23 22.45
CA PHE A 239 9.03 2.37 21.12
C PHE A 239 10.54 2.46 21.20
N ARG A 240 11.24 1.52 20.57
CA ARG A 240 12.70 1.48 20.44
C ARG A 240 13.07 1.81 19.00
N MET A 241 13.16 3.10 18.72
CA MET A 241 13.56 3.64 17.41
C MET A 241 15.08 3.59 17.22
N ASN A 242 15.57 3.83 16.01
CA ASN A 242 17.00 3.79 15.67
C ASN A 242 17.68 2.49 16.14
N THR A 243 16.96 1.37 16.02
CA THR A 243 17.38 0.05 16.52
C THR A 243 17.08 -1.00 15.46
N THR A 244 18.12 -1.52 14.81
CA THR A 244 18.00 -2.56 13.79
C THR A 244 17.97 -3.93 14.45
N VAL A 245 16.94 -4.73 14.18
CA VAL A 245 16.94 -6.16 14.52
C VAL A 245 17.72 -6.90 13.46
N THR A 246 18.78 -7.59 13.86
CA THR A 246 19.70 -8.23 12.92
C THR A 246 19.55 -9.74 12.88
N ASP A 247 19.04 -10.38 13.92
CA ASP A 247 18.87 -11.83 13.98
C ASP A 247 17.91 -12.25 15.10
N LEU A 248 17.42 -13.49 15.05
CA LEU A 248 16.74 -14.15 16.16
C LEU A 248 17.52 -15.38 16.62
N ARG A 249 17.66 -15.53 17.94
CA ARG A 249 18.15 -16.76 18.54
C ARG A 249 16.99 -17.72 18.73
N LEU A 250 16.90 -18.70 17.83
CA LEU A 250 15.91 -19.77 17.86
C LEU A 250 16.44 -20.98 18.65
N ALA A 251 15.56 -21.64 19.40
CA ALA A 251 15.83 -22.89 20.11
C ALA A 251 14.78 -23.93 19.72
N GLU A 252 15.17 -25.21 19.71
CA GLU A 252 14.26 -26.33 19.51
C GLU A 252 13.89 -26.95 20.87
N GLU A 253 12.61 -26.95 21.19
CA GLU A 253 12.07 -27.47 22.45
C GLU A 253 10.92 -28.41 22.12
N ASP A 254 11.06 -29.71 22.43
CA ASP A 254 10.09 -30.76 22.10
C ASP A 254 9.67 -30.81 20.61
N GLY A 255 10.58 -30.43 19.71
CA GLY A 255 10.34 -30.38 18.26
C GLY A 255 9.56 -29.14 17.81
N ILE A 256 9.48 -28.12 18.66
CA ILE A 256 8.88 -26.82 18.38
C ILE A 256 9.98 -25.76 18.43
N THR A 257 10.02 -24.91 17.41
CA THR A 257 10.92 -23.76 17.34
C THR A 257 10.39 -22.63 18.24
N VAL A 258 11.24 -22.16 19.15
CA VAL A 258 10.94 -21.09 20.10
C VAL A 258 11.97 -19.97 19.97
N VAL A 259 11.50 -18.72 19.94
CA VAL A 259 12.40 -17.55 19.97
C VAL A 259 12.86 -17.32 21.40
N ARG A 260 14.18 -17.27 21.61
CA ARG A 260 14.82 -17.06 22.92
C ARG A 260 15.65 -15.79 23.01
N GLY A 261 15.88 -15.12 21.88
CA GLY A 261 16.61 -13.86 21.85
C GLY A 261 16.33 -13.07 20.58
N ILE A 262 16.28 -11.73 20.69
CA ILE A 262 16.26 -10.80 19.57
C ILE A 262 17.58 -10.04 19.57
N ARG A 263 18.40 -10.23 18.54
CA ARG A 263 19.67 -9.52 18.40
C ARG A 263 19.41 -8.14 17.79
N ILE A 264 19.86 -7.11 18.48
CA ILE A 264 19.66 -5.71 18.09
C ILE A 264 20.98 -4.97 17.95
N GLU A 265 20.98 -3.98 17.07
CA GLU A 265 22.07 -3.04 16.84
C GLU A 265 21.53 -1.61 16.92
N SER A 266 22.16 -0.75 17.71
CA SER A 266 21.82 0.68 17.82
C SER A 266 23.11 1.49 17.94
N GLY A 267 23.43 2.24 16.88
CA GLY A 267 24.79 2.79 16.69
C GLY A 267 25.84 1.67 16.74
N ASP A 268 26.93 1.88 17.47
CA ASP A 268 28.01 0.88 17.61
C ASP A 268 27.71 -0.23 18.64
N LYS A 269 26.50 -0.26 19.22
CA LYS A 269 26.14 -1.21 20.29
C LYS A 269 25.34 -2.37 19.72
N VAL A 270 25.91 -3.56 19.82
CA VAL A 270 25.21 -4.82 19.59
C VAL A 270 24.80 -5.42 20.93
N SER A 271 23.52 -5.80 21.06
CA SER A 271 23.01 -6.47 22.27
C SER A 271 21.91 -7.49 21.91
N GLU A 272 21.44 -8.25 22.90
CA GLU A 272 20.36 -9.22 22.75
C GLU A 272 19.27 -8.93 23.77
N ILE A 273 18.02 -8.88 23.31
CA ILE A 273 16.84 -8.90 24.18
C ILE A 273 16.50 -10.37 24.45
N ARG A 274 16.52 -10.77 25.72
CA ARG A 274 16.10 -12.11 26.14
C ARG A 274 14.57 -12.25 26.00
N ILE A 275 14.15 -13.34 25.38
CA ILE A 275 12.75 -13.73 25.18
C ILE A 275 12.47 -14.95 26.06
N ASP A 276 11.54 -14.79 26.99
CA ASP A 276 11.07 -15.85 27.88
C ASP A 276 9.94 -16.65 27.21
N THR A 277 9.47 -17.72 27.84
CA THR A 277 8.55 -18.70 27.20
C THR A 277 7.19 -18.11 26.85
N ASP A 278 6.71 -17.20 27.68
CA ASP A 278 5.39 -16.60 27.51
C ASP A 278 5.45 -15.32 26.65
N ASP A 279 6.65 -14.90 26.23
CA ASP A 279 6.82 -13.71 25.38
C ASP A 279 6.55 -14.04 23.91
N TYR A 280 5.89 -13.11 23.20
CA TYR A 280 5.59 -13.21 21.77
C TYR A 280 6.51 -12.32 20.93
N VAL A 281 6.87 -12.80 19.74
CA VAL A 281 7.65 -12.05 18.75
C VAL A 281 6.88 -12.00 17.44
N MET A 282 6.69 -10.79 16.91
CA MET A 282 6.03 -10.57 15.62
C MET A 282 6.96 -9.80 14.69
N LEU A 283 7.24 -10.36 13.51
CA LEU A 283 8.20 -9.79 12.56
C LEU A 283 7.50 -9.24 11.32
N THR A 284 7.80 -8.00 10.97
CA THR A 284 7.58 -7.53 9.60
C THR A 284 8.79 -7.93 8.76
N LEU A 285 8.70 -9.03 8.00
CA LEU A 285 9.77 -9.48 7.10
C LEU A 285 9.67 -8.79 5.74
N GLY A 286 10.82 -8.34 5.23
CA GLY A 286 10.91 -7.59 3.98
C GLY A 286 10.21 -6.23 4.03
N SER A 287 10.61 -5.32 3.15
CA SER A 287 9.94 -4.04 3.01
C SER A 287 10.03 -3.52 1.58
N MET A 288 8.86 -3.15 1.04
CA MET A 288 8.77 -2.53 -0.28
C MET A 288 9.41 -1.13 -0.34
N THR A 289 9.68 -0.52 0.82
CA THR A 289 10.30 0.82 0.93
C THR A 289 11.71 0.79 1.53
N GLU A 290 12.27 -0.39 1.76
CA GLU A 290 13.69 -0.50 2.10
C GLU A 290 14.57 -0.07 0.93
N GLY A 291 15.72 0.54 1.21
CA GLY A 291 16.60 1.10 0.18
C GLY A 291 15.99 2.27 -0.60
N SER A 292 14.92 2.91 -0.10
CA SER A 292 14.41 4.13 -0.74
C SER A 292 15.40 5.27 -0.59
N SER A 293 15.58 6.07 -1.63
CA SER A 293 16.38 7.29 -1.59
C SER A 293 15.60 8.48 -2.11
N LEU A 294 15.87 9.66 -1.56
CA LEU A 294 15.28 10.92 -2.00
C LEU A 294 16.32 11.71 -2.80
N GLY A 295 15.88 12.28 -3.91
CA GLY A 295 16.61 13.31 -4.63
C GLY A 295 16.18 14.70 -4.19
N SER A 296 16.33 15.67 -5.08
CA SER A 296 15.81 17.02 -4.89
C SER A 296 15.45 17.63 -6.24
N MET A 297 15.15 18.94 -6.26
CA MET A 297 14.96 19.69 -7.50
C MET A 297 16.13 19.51 -8.48
N ASP A 298 17.35 19.38 -7.98
CA ASP A 298 18.56 19.39 -8.82
C ASP A 298 19.50 18.19 -8.52
N VAL A 299 19.02 17.19 -7.76
CA VAL A 299 19.76 15.96 -7.44
C VAL A 299 18.90 14.74 -7.78
N VAL A 300 19.51 13.77 -8.46
CA VAL A 300 18.88 12.49 -8.82
C VAL A 300 18.88 11.57 -7.59
N PRO A 301 17.77 10.86 -7.28
CA PRO A 301 17.77 9.87 -6.20
C PRO A 301 18.66 8.66 -6.57
N GLU A 302 19.42 8.14 -5.62
CA GLU A 302 20.28 6.98 -5.82
C GLU A 302 19.49 5.66 -5.90
N LEU A 303 19.83 4.77 -6.83
CA LEU A 303 19.31 3.40 -6.80
C LEU A 303 20.15 2.55 -5.83
N HIS A 304 19.51 2.10 -4.75
CA HIS A 304 20.11 1.19 -3.78
C HIS A 304 19.73 -0.27 -4.07
N GLY A 305 20.55 -1.22 -3.59
CA GLY A 305 20.29 -2.66 -3.68
C GLY A 305 19.91 -3.30 -2.35
N VAL A 306 19.78 -4.64 -2.32
CA VAL A 306 19.35 -5.46 -1.16
C VAL A 306 20.26 -5.27 0.08
N GLY A 307 21.48 -4.76 -0.12
CA GLY A 307 22.43 -4.46 0.96
C GLY A 307 22.13 -3.20 1.77
N MET A 308 21.17 -2.36 1.36
CA MET A 308 20.81 -1.10 2.02
C MET A 308 19.56 -1.30 2.88
N GLY A 309 19.75 -1.42 4.20
CA GLY A 309 18.68 -1.67 5.18
C GLY A 309 18.86 -2.98 5.96
N GLY A 310 17.92 -3.27 6.85
CA GLY A 310 17.92 -4.41 7.76
C GLY A 310 16.85 -5.47 7.48
N ALA A 311 15.71 -5.12 6.85
CA ALA A 311 14.54 -5.98 6.73
C ALA A 311 14.79 -7.20 5.82
N TRP A 312 15.36 -6.99 4.64
CA TRP A 312 15.70 -8.07 3.71
C TRP A 312 16.82 -8.96 4.26
N LYS A 313 17.86 -8.36 4.87
CA LYS A 313 18.96 -9.12 5.50
C LYS A 313 18.49 -9.98 6.67
N LEU A 314 17.57 -9.46 7.49
CA LEU A 314 16.96 -10.22 8.57
C LEU A 314 16.20 -11.42 8.00
N TRP A 315 15.40 -11.21 6.95
CA TRP A 315 14.68 -12.30 6.31
C TRP A 315 15.61 -13.34 5.70
N GLU A 316 16.62 -12.95 4.91
CA GLU A 316 17.63 -13.86 4.35
C GLU A 316 18.32 -14.70 5.42
N ARG A 317 18.64 -14.10 6.57
CA ARG A 317 19.28 -14.80 7.69
C ARG A 317 18.36 -15.82 8.33
N LEU A 318 17.08 -15.49 8.51
CA LEU A 318 16.10 -16.39 9.12
C LEU A 318 15.74 -17.55 8.20
N ALA A 319 15.56 -17.28 6.90
CA ALA A 319 15.21 -18.25 5.87
C ALA A 319 16.32 -19.25 5.53
N LYS A 320 17.57 -18.92 5.90
CA LYS A 320 18.71 -19.79 5.65
C LYS A 320 18.50 -21.17 6.29
N ASP A 321 18.45 -22.19 5.45
CA ASP A 321 18.24 -23.60 5.81
C ASP A 321 16.90 -23.86 6.54
N ARG A 322 15.93 -22.95 6.41
CA ARG A 322 14.62 -22.98 7.09
C ARG A 322 13.48 -22.57 6.14
N PRO A 323 13.00 -23.50 5.29
CA PRO A 323 12.01 -23.19 4.25
C PRO A 323 10.67 -22.68 4.81
N GLU A 324 10.34 -22.96 6.07
CA GLU A 324 9.16 -22.43 6.76
C GLU A 324 9.15 -20.90 6.89
N PHE A 325 10.31 -20.24 6.78
CA PHE A 325 10.43 -18.79 6.73
C PHE A 325 10.35 -18.22 5.31
N GLY A 326 10.14 -19.05 4.30
CA GLY A 326 9.99 -18.65 2.90
C GLY A 326 11.29 -18.35 2.17
N GLN A 327 11.19 -17.68 1.02
CA GLN A 327 12.30 -17.43 0.10
C GLN A 327 12.38 -15.95 -0.29
N PRO A 328 13.14 -15.11 0.45
CA PRO A 328 13.25 -13.66 0.19
C PRO A 328 13.78 -13.35 -1.22
N ALA A 329 14.61 -14.23 -1.77
CA ALA A 329 15.18 -14.10 -3.11
C ALA A 329 14.11 -13.97 -4.21
N ALA A 330 12.93 -14.59 -4.03
CA ALA A 330 11.81 -14.47 -4.97
C ALA A 330 11.31 -13.01 -5.14
N PHE A 331 11.61 -12.14 -4.17
CA PHE A 331 11.17 -10.75 -4.14
C PHE A 331 12.33 -9.76 -4.36
N THR A 332 13.59 -10.18 -4.17
CA THR A 332 14.76 -9.28 -4.12
C THR A 332 15.76 -9.46 -5.26
N GLU A 333 15.71 -10.58 -6.00
CA GLU A 333 16.70 -10.91 -7.04
C GLU A 333 16.69 -9.94 -8.24
N ASP A 334 15.55 -9.30 -8.55
CA ASP A 334 15.37 -8.48 -9.74
C ASP A 334 14.83 -7.08 -9.40
N VAL A 335 15.75 -6.20 -9.00
CA VAL A 335 15.48 -4.78 -8.70
C VAL A 335 15.03 -4.04 -9.95
N ASP A 336 15.57 -4.36 -11.14
CA ASP A 336 15.17 -3.69 -12.38
C ASP A 336 13.69 -3.87 -12.68
N ARG A 337 13.11 -5.01 -12.31
CA ARG A 337 11.68 -5.31 -12.46
C ARG A 337 10.79 -4.90 -11.29
N SER A 338 11.38 -4.54 -10.15
CA SER A 338 10.64 -4.17 -8.94
C SER A 338 10.79 -2.71 -8.51
N LYS A 339 11.68 -1.96 -9.18
CA LYS A 339 11.92 -0.54 -8.94
C LYS A 339 10.93 0.36 -9.70
N TRP A 340 10.69 1.53 -9.13
CA TRP A 340 10.12 2.67 -9.85
C TRP A 340 10.54 3.99 -9.18
N VAL A 341 10.06 5.11 -9.72
CA VAL A 341 10.29 6.45 -9.17
C VAL A 341 8.95 7.12 -8.92
N SER A 342 8.74 7.58 -7.69
CA SER A 342 7.68 8.53 -7.37
C SER A 342 8.26 9.92 -7.17
N PHE A 343 7.40 10.92 -7.08
CA PHE A 343 7.80 12.29 -6.78
C PHE A 343 6.67 13.03 -6.07
N THR A 344 7.06 13.93 -5.17
CA THR A 344 6.14 14.85 -4.50
C THR A 344 6.51 16.27 -4.88
N THR A 345 5.53 17.04 -5.35
CA THR A 345 5.75 18.43 -5.74
C THR A 345 4.99 19.37 -4.83
N THR A 346 5.74 20.22 -4.14
CA THR A 346 5.26 21.34 -3.33
C THR A 346 5.25 22.60 -4.20
N LEU A 347 4.13 23.31 -4.20
CA LEU A 347 3.87 24.49 -5.02
C LEU A 347 3.62 25.69 -4.12
N HIS A 348 4.37 26.77 -4.34
CA HIS A 348 4.16 28.07 -3.68
C HIS A 348 3.31 29.04 -4.52
N ASP A 349 2.78 28.55 -5.65
CA ASP A 349 1.84 29.27 -6.50
C ASP A 349 0.71 28.30 -6.91
N ALA A 350 -0.52 28.66 -6.56
CA ALA A 350 -1.72 27.89 -6.87
C ALA A 350 -2.10 27.90 -8.36
N ALA A 351 -1.41 28.68 -9.20
CA ALA A 351 -1.67 28.77 -10.64
C ALA A 351 -1.61 27.38 -11.32
N LEU A 352 -0.62 26.54 -10.98
CA LEU A 352 -0.51 25.20 -11.58
C LEU A 352 -1.70 24.32 -11.20
N LEU A 353 -2.11 24.28 -9.93
CA LEU A 353 -3.27 23.49 -9.52
C LEU A 353 -4.55 23.95 -10.22
N THR A 354 -4.71 25.27 -10.39
CA THR A 354 -5.85 25.84 -11.12
C THR A 354 -5.85 25.37 -12.57
N LEU A 355 -4.70 25.40 -13.24
CA LEU A 355 -4.56 24.91 -14.62
C LEU A 355 -4.87 23.41 -14.75
N ILE A 356 -4.37 22.58 -13.82
CA ILE A 356 -4.65 21.14 -13.87
C ILE A 356 -6.13 20.86 -13.56
N ARG A 357 -6.73 21.55 -12.59
CA ARG A 357 -8.18 21.46 -12.32
C ARG A 357 -9.00 21.78 -13.56
N ASP A 358 -8.69 22.89 -14.23
CA ASP A 358 -9.44 23.32 -15.41
C ASP A 358 -9.26 22.36 -16.59
N ALA A 359 -8.05 21.83 -16.78
CA ALA A 359 -7.76 20.84 -17.82
C ALA A 359 -8.49 19.49 -17.56
N THR A 360 -8.44 19.00 -16.32
CA THR A 360 -8.94 17.68 -15.93
C THR A 360 -10.43 17.66 -15.59
N GLY A 361 -11.00 18.80 -15.21
CA GLY A 361 -12.39 18.90 -14.76
C GLY A 361 -12.65 18.28 -13.39
N ASN A 362 -11.60 17.99 -12.60
CA ASN A 362 -11.71 17.49 -11.23
C ASN A 362 -11.20 18.51 -10.23
N VAL A 363 -11.94 18.68 -9.13
CA VAL A 363 -11.44 19.42 -7.97
C VAL A 363 -10.36 18.55 -7.27
N PRO A 364 -9.29 19.15 -6.70
CA PRO A 364 -8.33 18.45 -5.86
C PRO A 364 -9.02 17.50 -4.86
N GLY A 365 -8.64 16.21 -4.90
CA GLY A 365 -9.22 15.15 -4.07
C GLY A 365 -10.26 14.25 -4.76
N GLU A 366 -10.96 14.71 -5.80
CA GLU A 366 -12.04 13.94 -6.43
C GLU A 366 -11.56 13.03 -7.58
N GLY A 367 -10.52 13.44 -8.30
CA GLY A 367 -10.17 12.84 -9.60
C GLY A 367 -9.36 11.54 -9.56
N GLY A 368 -8.80 11.19 -8.39
CA GLY A 368 -7.84 10.09 -8.29
C GLY A 368 -6.57 10.34 -9.12
N LEU A 369 -6.03 9.29 -9.74
CA LEU A 369 -4.86 9.42 -10.61
C LEU A 369 -5.24 9.78 -12.05
N ILE A 370 -4.44 10.66 -12.65
CA ILE A 370 -4.46 11.05 -14.05
C ILE A 370 -3.25 10.40 -14.71
N THR A 371 -3.47 9.57 -15.73
CA THR A 371 -2.40 8.86 -16.45
C THR A 371 -2.15 9.54 -17.79
N PHE A 372 -0.90 9.89 -18.06
CA PHE A 372 -0.45 10.41 -19.35
C PHE A 372 -0.21 9.24 -20.31
N THR A 373 -1.20 8.93 -21.16
CA THR A 373 -1.15 7.70 -21.97
C THR A 373 -0.15 7.76 -23.13
N GLU A 374 0.30 8.95 -23.49
CA GLU A 374 1.36 9.18 -24.48
C GLU A 374 2.75 9.28 -23.83
N SER A 375 2.85 9.18 -22.49
CA SER A 375 4.14 9.24 -21.80
C SER A 375 4.91 7.95 -21.98
N SER A 376 6.16 8.08 -22.46
CA SER A 376 7.12 6.98 -22.52
C SER A 376 7.44 6.39 -21.14
N TRP A 377 7.32 7.19 -20.08
CA TRP A 377 7.48 6.74 -18.69
C TRP A 377 6.25 6.03 -18.12
N LEU A 378 5.11 6.05 -18.84
CA LEU A 378 3.79 5.72 -18.33
C LEU A 378 3.52 6.48 -17.02
N ALA A 379 3.75 7.80 -17.05
CA ALA A 379 3.65 8.65 -15.88
C ALA A 379 2.19 8.90 -15.46
N SER A 380 1.97 9.02 -14.15
CA SER A 380 0.68 9.45 -13.58
C SER A 380 0.88 10.46 -12.46
N ILE A 381 -0.09 11.38 -12.30
CA ILE A 381 -0.15 12.32 -11.18
C ILE A 381 -1.46 12.18 -10.42
N VAL A 382 -1.44 12.53 -9.13
CA VAL A 382 -2.58 12.56 -8.23
C VAL A 382 -2.57 13.91 -7.54
N ILE A 383 -3.70 14.61 -7.59
CA ILE A 383 -3.90 15.85 -6.85
C ILE A 383 -4.83 15.53 -5.66
N PRO A 384 -4.29 15.30 -4.46
CA PRO A 384 -5.10 15.07 -3.28
C PRO A 384 -5.86 16.34 -2.88
N SER A 385 -6.81 16.18 -1.96
CA SER A 385 -7.42 17.34 -1.30
C SER A 385 -6.34 18.16 -0.60
N GLN A 386 -6.54 19.49 -0.56
CA GLN A 386 -5.62 20.44 0.06
C GLN A 386 -6.28 21.03 1.31
N PRO A 387 -5.55 21.17 2.44
CA PRO A 387 -4.18 20.71 2.65
C PRO A 387 -4.07 19.17 2.66
N HIS A 388 -2.93 18.63 2.20
CA HIS A 388 -2.66 17.20 2.25
C HIS A 388 -1.81 16.79 3.46
N PHE A 389 -1.03 17.73 4.01
CA PHE A 389 -0.22 17.54 5.21
C PHE A 389 -0.77 18.35 6.37
N LEU A 390 -0.67 17.82 7.58
CA LEU A 390 -1.04 18.60 8.76
C LEU A 390 -0.12 19.82 8.90
N GLY A 391 -0.71 21.01 8.98
CA GLY A 391 0.04 22.27 9.08
C GLY A 391 0.60 22.79 7.75
N GLN A 392 0.19 22.21 6.61
CA GLN A 392 0.45 22.80 5.29
C GLN A 392 -0.21 24.19 5.21
N PRO A 393 0.55 25.25 4.85
CA PRO A 393 -0.01 26.60 4.69
C PRO A 393 -1.08 26.67 3.61
N ASP A 394 -2.05 27.57 3.78
CA ASP A 394 -3.19 27.75 2.85
C ASP A 394 -2.76 28.18 1.44
N ASP A 395 -1.62 28.85 1.30
CA ASP A 395 -1.03 29.31 0.04
C ASP A 395 -0.07 28.28 -0.59
N VAL A 396 0.13 27.14 0.06
CA VAL A 396 0.98 26.05 -0.42
C VAL A 396 0.11 24.88 -0.86
N ALA A 397 0.47 24.29 -1.99
CA ALA A 397 -0.21 23.14 -2.57
C ALA A 397 0.74 21.95 -2.74
N VAL A 398 0.22 20.72 -2.69
CA VAL A 398 1.01 19.52 -2.94
C VAL A 398 0.29 18.59 -3.90
N PHE A 399 1.03 18.02 -4.85
CA PHE A 399 0.58 16.86 -5.62
C PHE A 399 1.67 15.79 -5.68
N TRP A 400 1.26 14.58 -6.01
CA TRP A 400 2.14 13.42 -6.07
C TRP A 400 2.09 12.78 -7.46
N GLY A 401 3.14 12.09 -7.87
CA GLY A 401 3.14 11.31 -9.09
C GLY A 401 4.19 10.22 -9.11
N TYR A 402 4.19 9.44 -10.19
CA TYR A 402 5.15 8.37 -10.42
C TYR A 402 5.23 8.01 -11.91
N GLY A 403 6.20 7.19 -12.28
CA GLY A 403 6.26 6.48 -13.57
C GLY A 403 6.48 4.99 -13.41
N LEU A 404 5.95 4.20 -14.33
CA LEU A 404 6.08 2.72 -14.34
C LEU A 404 7.17 2.23 -15.29
N SER A 405 7.61 3.04 -16.24
CA SER A 405 8.66 2.71 -17.20
C SER A 405 9.89 3.59 -16.94
N VAL A 406 10.53 3.40 -15.78
CA VAL A 406 11.55 4.35 -15.29
C VAL A 406 12.85 4.38 -16.09
N ASP A 407 13.15 3.30 -16.80
CA ASP A 407 14.33 3.21 -17.68
C ASP A 407 14.02 3.73 -19.11
N ALA A 408 12.77 4.09 -19.42
CA ALA A 408 12.38 4.61 -20.73
C ALA A 408 12.80 6.07 -20.90
N ILE A 409 13.21 6.45 -22.11
CA ILE A 409 13.58 7.82 -22.45
C ILE A 409 12.34 8.72 -22.49
N GLY A 410 12.35 9.81 -21.74
CA GLY A 410 11.25 10.79 -21.70
C GLY A 410 11.02 11.51 -23.02
N ASP A 411 9.82 12.05 -23.18
CA ASP A 411 9.34 12.67 -24.40
C ASP A 411 9.82 14.13 -24.54
N PHE A 412 10.01 14.82 -23.42
CA PHE A 412 10.43 16.22 -23.38
C PHE A 412 11.86 16.39 -22.84
N VAL A 413 12.25 15.63 -21.81
CA VAL A 413 13.61 15.74 -21.23
C VAL A 413 14.66 14.82 -21.85
N ARG A 414 14.23 13.83 -22.65
CA ARG A 414 15.12 12.90 -23.38
C ARG A 414 16.13 12.15 -22.49
N LYS A 415 15.72 11.81 -21.27
CA LYS A 415 16.47 10.98 -20.31
C LYS A 415 15.59 9.87 -19.73
N PRO A 416 16.16 8.75 -19.24
CA PRO A 416 15.45 7.83 -18.37
C PRO A 416 14.89 8.56 -17.15
N MET A 417 13.67 8.23 -16.70
CA MET A 417 13.08 8.84 -15.50
C MET A 417 13.96 8.59 -14.27
N GLY A 418 14.56 7.41 -14.16
CA GLY A 418 15.48 7.04 -13.07
C GLY A 418 16.71 7.93 -12.97
N ASP A 419 17.11 8.58 -14.07
CA ASP A 419 18.27 9.48 -14.14
C ASP A 419 17.87 10.97 -14.01
N CYS A 420 16.59 11.26 -13.73
CA CYS A 420 16.07 12.61 -13.70
C CYS A 420 16.05 13.22 -12.29
N THR A 421 16.41 14.50 -12.23
CA THR A 421 16.18 15.38 -11.07
C THR A 421 14.70 15.76 -10.96
N GLY A 422 14.30 16.34 -9.83
CA GLY A 422 12.94 16.85 -9.66
C GLY A 422 12.54 17.89 -10.71
N ARG A 423 13.48 18.74 -11.14
CA ARG A 423 13.28 19.75 -12.20
C ARG A 423 13.01 19.10 -13.55
N GLU A 424 13.75 18.05 -13.90
CA GLU A 424 13.58 17.32 -15.16
C GLU A 424 12.25 16.55 -15.15
N ILE A 425 11.90 15.89 -14.05
CA ILE A 425 10.60 15.22 -13.91
C ILE A 425 9.46 16.23 -14.08
N MET A 426 9.52 17.38 -13.40
CA MET A 426 8.51 18.42 -13.56
C MET A 426 8.44 18.97 -14.99
N THR A 427 9.57 19.09 -15.67
CA THR A 427 9.61 19.52 -17.08
C THR A 427 8.87 18.53 -17.98
N GLU A 428 9.07 17.22 -17.77
CA GLU A 428 8.35 16.18 -18.50
C GLU A 428 6.84 16.25 -18.24
N ILE A 429 6.41 16.34 -16.97
CA ILE A 429 4.99 16.42 -16.60
C ILE A 429 4.34 17.67 -17.18
N LEU A 430 5.00 18.83 -17.12
CA LEU A 430 4.49 20.08 -17.71
C LEU A 430 4.40 20.00 -19.24
N GLY A 431 5.29 19.25 -19.88
CA GLY A 431 5.20 18.93 -21.31
C GLY A 431 3.91 18.17 -21.63
N HIS A 432 3.64 17.07 -20.92
CA HIS A 432 2.43 16.27 -21.11
C HIS A 432 1.14 17.03 -20.79
N LEU A 433 1.18 17.97 -19.84
CA LEU A 433 0.08 18.88 -19.52
C LEU A 433 -0.15 19.98 -20.59
N GLY A 434 0.74 20.10 -21.59
CA GLY A 434 0.67 21.18 -22.59
C GLY A 434 1.06 22.56 -22.05
N LEU A 435 1.83 22.60 -20.96
CA LEU A 435 2.19 23.81 -20.21
C LEU A 435 3.66 24.25 -20.39
N ALA A 436 4.34 23.76 -21.43
CA ALA A 436 5.75 24.06 -21.70
C ALA A 436 6.07 25.57 -21.71
N ALA A 437 5.18 26.41 -22.25
CA ALA A 437 5.36 27.86 -22.29
C ALA A 437 5.35 28.54 -20.91
N LYS A 438 4.84 27.87 -19.87
CA LYS A 438 4.79 28.36 -18.48
C LYS A 438 5.82 27.66 -17.58
N ALA A 439 6.62 26.74 -18.13
CA ALA A 439 7.45 25.84 -17.34
C ALA A 439 8.48 26.59 -16.48
N GLU A 440 9.16 27.60 -17.02
CA GLU A 440 10.17 28.37 -16.29
C GLU A 440 9.61 29.01 -15.01
N ALA A 441 8.46 29.69 -15.12
CA ALA A 441 7.82 30.33 -13.97
C ALA A 441 7.37 29.31 -12.92
N ILE A 442 6.78 28.20 -13.35
CA ILE A 442 6.31 27.14 -12.45
C ILE A 442 7.49 26.46 -11.73
N LEU A 443 8.57 26.16 -12.45
CA LEU A 443 9.77 25.51 -11.90
C LEU A 443 10.54 26.44 -10.95
N ALA A 444 10.39 27.76 -11.08
CA ALA A 444 11.00 28.73 -10.17
C ALA A 444 10.30 28.80 -8.80
N SER A 445 9.03 28.38 -8.72
CA SER A 445 8.20 28.44 -7.51
C SER A 445 7.77 27.07 -6.96
N ALA A 446 8.37 25.99 -7.46
CA ALA A 446 8.04 24.61 -7.10
C ALA A 446 9.26 23.87 -6.52
N ILE A 447 8.99 22.98 -5.57
CA ILE A 447 9.96 22.03 -5.03
C ILE A 447 9.45 20.61 -5.34
N CYS A 448 10.17 19.89 -6.18
CA CYS A 448 9.88 18.51 -6.56
C CYS A 448 10.93 17.59 -5.96
N ILE A 449 10.50 16.66 -5.11
CA ILE A 449 11.34 15.67 -4.45
C ILE A 449 11.04 14.31 -5.09
N PRO A 450 11.92 13.80 -5.96
CA PRO A 450 11.82 12.43 -6.46
C PRO A 450 12.27 11.41 -5.42
N CYS A 451 11.67 10.23 -5.46
CA CYS A 451 12.02 9.09 -4.61
C CYS A 451 12.22 7.84 -5.46
N MET A 452 13.44 7.30 -5.46
CA MET A 452 13.74 5.98 -6.03
C MET A 452 13.40 4.92 -4.99
N MET A 453 12.66 3.89 -5.38
CA MET A 453 12.32 2.77 -4.49
C MET A 453 12.63 1.45 -5.21
N PRO A 454 13.68 0.71 -4.80
CA PRO A 454 14.14 -0.49 -5.51
C PRO A 454 13.18 -1.69 -5.40
N PHE A 455 12.38 -1.76 -4.34
CA PHE A 455 11.55 -2.92 -4.01
C PHE A 455 10.05 -2.60 -3.98
N ILE A 456 9.61 -1.50 -4.58
CA ILE A 456 8.24 -1.04 -4.35
C ILE A 456 7.16 -1.99 -4.88
N THR A 457 7.47 -2.77 -5.92
CA THR A 457 6.58 -3.77 -6.50
C THR A 457 7.11 -5.18 -6.27
N SER A 458 8.07 -5.38 -5.37
CA SER A 458 8.67 -6.70 -5.16
C SER A 458 7.65 -7.73 -4.68
N GLN A 459 6.63 -7.34 -3.90
CA GLN A 459 5.53 -8.23 -3.51
C GLN A 459 4.71 -8.79 -4.69
N PHE A 460 4.81 -8.20 -5.87
CA PHE A 460 4.17 -8.68 -7.10
C PHE A 460 5.08 -9.55 -7.97
N MET A 461 6.33 -9.78 -7.57
CA MET A 461 7.24 -10.64 -8.33
C MET A 461 6.71 -12.08 -8.42
N PRO A 462 6.97 -12.78 -9.54
CA PRO A 462 6.52 -14.16 -9.70
C PRO A 462 7.04 -15.07 -8.59
N ARG A 463 6.10 -15.68 -7.86
CA ARG A 463 6.34 -16.49 -6.67
C ARG A 463 5.65 -17.84 -6.76
N ARG A 464 6.07 -18.77 -5.91
CA ARG A 464 5.46 -20.08 -5.68
C ARG A 464 4.76 -20.12 -4.32
N HIS A 465 3.97 -21.16 -4.12
CA HIS A 465 3.55 -21.53 -2.77
C HIS A 465 4.79 -21.86 -1.93
N GLY A 466 4.86 -21.31 -0.71
CA GLY A 466 6.02 -21.43 0.18
C GLY A 466 7.07 -20.33 0.03
N ASP A 467 7.06 -19.49 -1.02
CA ASP A 467 8.01 -18.36 -1.09
C ASP A 467 7.71 -17.29 -0.03
N ARG A 468 6.46 -17.18 0.41
CA ARG A 468 6.05 -16.41 1.59
C ARG A 468 5.82 -17.36 2.76
N PRO A 469 6.33 -17.07 3.97
CA PRO A 469 5.97 -17.82 5.17
C PRO A 469 4.51 -17.63 5.54
N ASP A 470 3.90 -18.61 6.18
CA ASP A 470 2.60 -18.43 6.83
C ASP A 470 2.69 -17.36 7.94
N VAL A 471 1.55 -16.74 8.27
CA VAL A 471 1.49 -15.75 9.36
C VAL A 471 2.00 -16.34 10.68
N ILE A 472 1.72 -17.61 10.96
CA ILE A 472 2.31 -18.36 12.06
C ILE A 472 2.98 -19.58 11.43
N PRO A 473 4.31 -19.56 11.22
CA PRO A 473 5.02 -20.67 10.60
C PRO A 473 4.79 -21.98 11.36
N ALA A 474 4.58 -23.06 10.62
CA ALA A 474 4.34 -24.38 11.20
C ALA A 474 5.50 -24.80 12.12
N GLY A 475 5.19 -25.35 13.28
CA GLY A 475 6.20 -25.78 14.25
C GLY A 475 6.83 -24.65 15.07
N THR A 476 6.27 -23.43 15.06
CA THR A 476 6.70 -22.34 15.95
C THR A 476 5.75 -22.16 17.13
N ALA A 477 6.28 -21.73 18.29
CA ALA A 477 5.47 -21.48 19.50
C ALA A 477 5.05 -20.02 19.66
N ASN A 478 6.02 -19.11 19.62
CA ASN A 478 5.86 -17.71 20.05
C ASN A 478 6.26 -16.70 18.96
N LEU A 479 6.17 -17.09 17.70
CA LEU A 479 6.62 -16.31 16.55
C LEU A 479 5.50 -16.16 15.52
N ALA A 480 5.31 -14.94 15.01
CA ALA A 480 4.47 -14.68 13.85
C ALA A 480 5.15 -13.74 12.84
N ILE A 481 4.80 -13.89 11.57
CA ILE A 481 5.20 -13.02 10.47
C ILE A 481 4.00 -12.19 10.04
N ILE A 482 4.17 -10.88 9.96
CA ILE A 482 3.11 -9.92 9.63
C ILE A 482 3.56 -9.01 8.48
N GLY A 483 2.61 -8.33 7.84
CA GLY A 483 2.88 -7.39 6.76
C GLY A 483 2.64 -8.01 5.38
N GLN A 484 3.40 -7.55 4.38
CA GLN A 484 3.09 -7.77 2.96
C GLN A 484 3.71 -9.03 2.37
N TYR A 485 4.58 -9.68 3.13
CA TYR A 485 5.38 -10.81 2.68
C TYR A 485 5.10 -12.11 3.42
N CYS A 486 4.07 -12.14 4.27
CA CYS A 486 3.49 -13.39 4.78
C CYS A 486 2.37 -13.88 3.85
N GLU A 487 2.07 -15.18 3.88
CA GLU A 487 0.98 -15.77 3.11
C GLU A 487 -0.36 -15.57 3.84
N MET A 488 -1.27 -14.88 3.15
CA MET A 488 -2.69 -14.83 3.49
C MET A 488 -3.52 -15.29 2.31
N PRO A 489 -4.43 -16.27 2.49
CA PRO A 489 -5.31 -16.71 1.42
C PRO A 489 -6.34 -15.62 1.09
N ASP A 490 -6.79 -15.61 -0.17
CA ASP A 490 -7.88 -14.78 -0.71
C ASP A 490 -7.71 -13.24 -0.66
N ASP A 491 -6.70 -12.70 0.03
CA ASP A 491 -6.44 -11.27 0.11
C ASP A 491 -5.28 -10.81 -0.76
N CYS A 492 -5.18 -9.50 -0.98
CA CYS A 492 -4.25 -8.87 -1.91
C CYS A 492 -3.15 -8.08 -1.19
N VAL A 493 -1.88 -8.42 -1.46
CA VAL A 493 -0.72 -7.61 -1.04
C VAL A 493 -0.75 -6.22 -1.68
N PHE A 494 0.09 -5.30 -1.22
CA PHE A 494 0.10 -3.87 -1.59
C PHE A 494 -1.15 -3.10 -1.11
N THR A 495 -1.86 -3.64 -0.14
CA THR A 495 -3.01 -2.98 0.52
C THR A 495 -2.75 -2.80 2.01
N VAL A 496 -3.30 -1.74 2.62
CA VAL A 496 -3.24 -1.56 4.08
C VAL A 496 -3.97 -2.71 4.78
N GLU A 497 -5.07 -3.17 4.19
CA GLU A 497 -5.89 -4.30 4.67
C GLU A 497 -5.06 -5.56 4.90
N TYR A 498 -4.18 -5.94 3.97
CA TYR A 498 -3.35 -7.13 4.10
C TYR A 498 -2.46 -7.08 5.35
N SER A 499 -1.84 -5.91 5.60
CA SER A 499 -1.00 -5.71 6.79
C SER A 499 -1.81 -5.77 8.09
N VAL A 500 -2.96 -5.09 8.14
CA VAL A 500 -3.82 -5.12 9.34
C VAL A 500 -4.40 -6.52 9.57
N ARG A 501 -4.81 -7.21 8.51
CA ARG A 501 -5.34 -8.57 8.59
C ARG A 501 -4.29 -9.57 9.06
N SER A 502 -3.07 -9.52 8.53
CA SER A 502 -1.97 -10.39 8.97
C SER A 502 -1.66 -10.18 10.46
N ALA A 503 -1.66 -8.92 10.92
CA ALA A 503 -1.51 -8.57 12.32
C ALA A 503 -2.63 -9.15 13.20
N GLN A 504 -3.89 -9.01 12.77
CA GLN A 504 -5.03 -9.57 13.50
C GLN A 504 -4.96 -11.11 13.56
N THR A 505 -4.62 -11.77 12.46
CA THR A 505 -4.41 -13.22 12.41
C THR A 505 -3.29 -13.66 13.36
N ALA A 506 -2.15 -12.97 13.36
CA ALA A 506 -1.01 -13.27 14.23
C ALA A 506 -1.38 -13.17 15.71
N VAL A 507 -2.02 -12.07 16.12
CA VAL A 507 -2.43 -11.85 17.51
C VAL A 507 -3.42 -12.91 17.95
N TYR A 508 -4.47 -13.17 17.15
CA TYR A 508 -5.51 -14.12 17.53
C TYR A 508 -4.97 -15.55 17.62
N GLY A 509 -4.08 -15.94 16.69
CA GLY A 509 -3.48 -17.26 16.68
C GLY A 509 -2.48 -17.48 17.83
N LEU A 510 -1.59 -16.52 18.09
CA LEU A 510 -0.58 -16.64 19.16
C LEU A 510 -1.20 -16.64 20.57
N LEU A 511 -2.26 -15.83 20.78
CA LEU A 511 -2.98 -15.80 22.05
C LEU A 511 -4.06 -16.88 22.18
N GLY A 512 -4.27 -17.71 21.15
CA GLY A 512 -5.31 -18.75 21.15
C GLY A 512 -6.73 -18.21 21.32
N LEU A 513 -7.00 -17.00 20.83
CA LEU A 513 -8.32 -16.38 20.95
C LEU A 513 -9.35 -17.14 20.12
N ARG A 514 -10.56 -17.34 20.66
CA ARG A 514 -11.69 -17.97 19.94
C ARG A 514 -12.37 -16.99 18.98
N ARG A 515 -11.59 -16.27 18.18
CA ARG A 515 -12.05 -15.27 17.22
C ARG A 515 -11.20 -15.37 15.96
N SER A 516 -11.76 -14.91 14.84
CA SER A 516 -11.06 -14.81 13.55
C SER A 516 -11.19 -13.40 13.01
N PRO A 517 -10.21 -12.90 12.25
CA PRO A 517 -10.36 -11.66 11.50
C PRO A 517 -11.62 -11.68 10.61
N PRO A 518 -12.31 -10.54 10.40
CA PRO A 518 -13.44 -10.47 9.49
C PRO A 518 -13.11 -11.06 8.11
N ALA A 519 -13.89 -12.01 7.62
CA ALA A 519 -13.59 -12.69 6.36
C ALA A 519 -13.43 -11.71 5.19
N VAL A 520 -12.52 -12.00 4.26
CA VAL A 520 -12.36 -11.21 3.03
C VAL A 520 -13.69 -11.16 2.29
N TYR A 521 -14.12 -9.96 1.89
CA TYR A 521 -15.36 -9.82 1.12
C TYR A 521 -15.20 -10.43 -0.28
N LYS A 522 -15.94 -11.51 -0.56
CA LYS A 522 -15.91 -12.23 -1.83
C LYS A 522 -17.08 -11.81 -2.72
N GLY A 523 -16.97 -10.62 -3.32
CA GLY A 523 -17.98 -10.08 -4.23
C GLY A 523 -18.30 -11.00 -5.43
N VAL A 524 -17.34 -11.85 -5.82
CA VAL A 524 -17.49 -12.87 -6.88
C VAL A 524 -18.58 -13.91 -6.63
N PHE A 525 -19.09 -14.06 -5.40
CA PHE A 525 -20.22 -14.95 -5.11
C PHE A 525 -21.58 -14.24 -5.12
N ASP A 526 -21.61 -12.92 -5.33
CA ASP A 526 -22.85 -12.16 -5.48
C ASP A 526 -23.22 -12.04 -6.97
N PRO A 527 -24.35 -12.63 -7.44
CA PRO A 527 -24.74 -12.59 -8.85
C PRO A 527 -24.95 -11.15 -9.36
N ARG A 528 -25.28 -10.19 -8.49
CA ARG A 528 -25.43 -8.77 -8.87
C ARG A 528 -24.09 -8.11 -9.12
N VAL A 529 -23.05 -8.52 -8.39
CA VAL A 529 -21.68 -8.06 -8.64
C VAL A 529 -21.16 -8.66 -9.95
N LEU A 530 -21.33 -9.96 -10.15
CA LEU A 530 -20.92 -10.62 -11.39
C LEU A 530 -21.61 -10.04 -12.63
N PHE A 531 -22.91 -9.77 -12.56
CA PHE A 531 -23.64 -9.14 -13.67
C PHE A 531 -23.11 -7.74 -13.98
N ARG A 532 -22.84 -6.91 -12.96
CA ARG A 532 -22.25 -5.58 -13.17
C ARG A 532 -20.83 -5.65 -13.73
N ALA A 533 -20.02 -6.59 -13.26
CA ALA A 533 -18.69 -6.83 -13.79
C ALA A 533 -18.76 -7.27 -15.26
N PHE A 534 -19.68 -8.18 -15.61
CA PHE A 534 -19.92 -8.60 -16.99
C PHE A 534 -20.31 -7.43 -17.89
N VAL A 535 -21.30 -6.61 -17.48
CA VAL A 535 -21.73 -5.42 -18.23
C VAL A 535 -20.56 -4.48 -18.49
N ALA A 536 -19.74 -4.21 -17.46
CA ALA A 536 -18.59 -3.33 -17.57
C ALA A 536 -17.46 -3.92 -18.44
N LEU A 537 -17.09 -5.19 -18.24
CA LEU A 537 -16.04 -5.87 -19.02
C LEU A 537 -16.35 -5.94 -20.51
N HIS A 538 -17.63 -5.98 -20.87
CA HIS A 538 -18.11 -6.01 -22.25
C HIS A 538 -18.43 -4.61 -22.82
N ASP A 539 -18.19 -3.53 -22.08
CA ASP A 539 -18.58 -2.16 -22.46
C ASP A 539 -20.06 -2.08 -22.91
N LEU A 540 -20.94 -2.88 -22.27
CA LEU A 540 -22.37 -2.84 -22.57
C LEU A 540 -22.94 -1.55 -21.98
N ALA A 541 -23.39 -0.63 -22.84
CA ALA A 541 -24.03 0.60 -22.41
C ALA A 541 -25.14 0.29 -21.40
N THR A 542 -25.00 0.78 -20.16
CA THR A 542 -26.14 0.91 -19.26
C THR A 542 -27.03 1.99 -19.86
N THR A 543 -28.03 1.58 -20.63
CA THR A 543 -29.12 2.44 -21.09
C THR A 543 -29.75 3.12 -19.88
N GLY A 544 -29.32 4.33 -19.53
CA GLY A 544 -29.79 4.98 -18.32
C GLY A 544 -29.33 6.39 -17.99
N ASP A 545 -28.37 6.99 -18.69
CA ASP A 545 -27.97 8.37 -18.40
C ASP A 545 -27.58 9.17 -19.65
N HIS A 546 -28.48 9.19 -20.63
CA HIS A 546 -28.62 10.38 -21.47
C HIS A 546 -29.44 11.38 -20.66
N GLY A 547 -28.74 12.13 -19.80
CA GLY A 547 -29.26 13.35 -19.22
C GLY A 547 -29.83 14.21 -20.35
N THR A 548 -31.13 14.40 -20.31
CA THR A 548 -31.85 15.31 -21.18
C THR A 548 -31.35 16.73 -20.95
N SER A 549 -30.93 17.35 -22.05
CA SER A 549 -30.69 18.77 -22.36
C SER A 549 -29.24 19.26 -22.29
#